data_AF-A0A5D0RPY5-F1
#
_entry.id   AF-A0A5D0RPY5-F1
#
_cell.length_a   1.000
_cell.length_b   1.000
_cell.length_c   1.000
_cell.angle_alpha   90.00
_cell.angle_beta   90.00
_cell.angle_gamma   90.00
#
_symmetry.space_group_name_H-M   'P 1'
#
loop_
_entity.id
_entity.type
_entity.pdbx_description
1 polymer ?
#
loop_
_entity_poly.entity_id
_entity_poly.type
_entity_poly.pdbx_seq_one_letter_code
_entity_poly.pdbx_strand_id
1 'polypeptide(L)'
;MEFDNLLDIAFRQALENGDLDDLPGAGKPLDPADFNTDPFAHVYREGEVMTPFGALQHQIDSARNRLAAETDPEKRRAIQTEISALETRKAIEMETFRRYS
;
A
#
# COMPACT_ATOMS: atom_id res chain seq x y z
N MET A 1 -7.40 -34.93 4.65
CA MET A 1 -8.56 -34.03 4.47
C MET A 1 -8.36 -33.35 3.14
N GLU A 2 -9.17 -33.73 2.16
CA GLU A 2 -9.10 -33.26 0.79
C GLU A 2 -9.93 -31.97 0.73
N PHE A 3 -9.25 -30.82 0.78
CA PHE A 3 -9.87 -29.49 0.83
C PHE A 3 -10.51 -29.08 -0.50
N ASP A 4 -10.15 -29.75 -1.59
CA ASP A 4 -10.61 -29.42 -2.94
C ASP A 4 -12.13 -29.63 -3.09
N ASN A 5 -12.71 -30.66 -2.47
CA ASN A 5 -14.11 -31.01 -2.67
C ASN A 5 -15.11 -30.09 -1.95
N LEU A 6 -14.78 -29.58 -0.74
CA LEU A 6 -15.71 -28.72 0.01
C LEU A 6 -15.85 -27.33 -0.62
N LEU A 7 -14.74 -26.77 -1.11
CA LEU A 7 -14.77 -25.50 -1.83
C LEU A 7 -15.53 -25.65 -3.15
N ASP A 8 -15.28 -26.74 -3.89
CA ASP A 8 -15.98 -27.01 -5.14
C ASP A 8 -17.50 -27.15 -4.96
N ILE A 9 -17.94 -27.80 -3.88
CA ILE A 9 -19.37 -27.90 -3.54
C ILE A 9 -19.97 -26.52 -3.24
N ALA A 10 -19.27 -25.69 -2.46
CA ALA A 10 -19.73 -24.34 -2.12
C ALA A 10 -19.80 -23.43 -3.36
N PHE A 11 -18.79 -23.49 -4.24
CA PHE A 11 -18.80 -22.74 -5.50
C PHE A 11 -19.95 -23.18 -6.41
N ARG A 12 -20.21 -24.49 -6.50
CA ARG A 12 -21.30 -25.01 -7.33
C ARG A 12 -22.67 -24.56 -6.82
N GLN A 13 -22.90 -24.59 -5.51
CA GLN A 13 -24.14 -24.06 -4.93
C GLN A 13 -24.30 -22.56 -5.17
N ALA A 14 -23.25 -21.76 -4.99
CA ALA A 14 -23.30 -20.32 -5.26
C ALA A 14 -23.63 -20.00 -6.73
N LEU A 15 -23.10 -20.79 -7.67
CA LEU A 15 -23.44 -20.70 -9.09
C LEU A 15 -24.91 -21.08 -9.35
N GLU A 16 -25.40 -22.18 -8.78
CA GLU A 16 -26.78 -22.64 -8.95
C GLU A 16 -27.81 -21.67 -8.36
N ASN A 17 -27.46 -21.01 -7.25
CA ASN A 17 -28.31 -20.02 -6.60
C ASN A 17 -28.30 -18.65 -7.29
N GLY A 18 -27.40 -18.44 -8.26
CA GLY A 18 -27.18 -17.12 -8.87
C GLY A 18 -26.51 -16.12 -7.93
N ASP A 19 -25.89 -16.59 -6.84
CA ASP A 19 -25.21 -15.72 -5.84
C ASP A 19 -23.99 -15.00 -6.45
N LEU A 20 -23.51 -15.47 -7.61
CA LEU A 20 -22.41 -14.88 -8.37
C LEU A 20 -22.88 -14.00 -9.54
N ASP A 21 -24.20 -13.89 -9.77
CA ASP A 21 -24.78 -12.99 -10.76
C ASP A 21 -24.91 -11.58 -10.17
N ASP A 22 -24.60 -10.56 -10.97
CA ASP A 22 -24.75 -9.13 -10.62
C ASP A 22 -23.98 -8.70 -9.34
N LEU A 23 -22.80 -9.28 -9.13
CA LEU A 23 -21.92 -8.91 -8.02
C LEU A 23 -21.63 -7.39 -8.01
N PRO A 24 -21.43 -6.78 -6.83
CA PRO A 24 -21.06 -5.38 -6.73
C PRO A 24 -19.81 -5.08 -7.57
N GLY A 25 -19.98 -4.35 -8.67
CA GLY A 25 -18.90 -4.03 -9.60
C GLY A 25 -18.86 -4.87 -10.88
N ALA A 26 -19.79 -5.81 -11.07
CA ALA A 26 -19.94 -6.55 -12.31
C ALA A 26 -20.07 -5.61 -13.52
N GLY A 27 -19.25 -5.83 -14.54
CA GLY A 27 -19.22 -5.04 -15.77
C GLY A 27 -18.65 -3.61 -15.64
N LYS A 28 -18.26 -3.16 -14.43
CA LYS A 28 -17.59 -1.87 -14.28
C LYS A 28 -16.15 -1.96 -14.79
N PRO A 29 -15.66 -0.96 -15.53
CA PRO A 29 -14.25 -0.91 -15.90
C PRO A 29 -13.40 -0.84 -14.62
N LEU A 30 -12.28 -1.58 -14.62
CA LEU A 30 -11.29 -1.48 -13.56
C LEU A 30 -10.68 -0.08 -13.59
N ASP A 31 -10.55 0.56 -12.43
CA ASP A 31 -9.88 1.85 -12.33
C ASP A 31 -8.38 1.63 -12.63
N PRO A 32 -7.78 2.37 -13.59
CA PRO A 32 -6.35 2.28 -13.83
C PRO A 32 -5.46 2.54 -12.61
N ALA A 33 -5.96 3.29 -11.62
CA ALA A 33 -5.27 3.51 -10.35
C ALA A 33 -5.18 2.25 -9.47
N ASP A 34 -6.07 1.28 -9.69
CA ASP A 34 -6.08 0.01 -8.98
C ASP A 34 -5.16 -1.04 -9.64
N PHE A 35 -4.57 -0.75 -10.82
CA PHE A 35 -3.46 -1.53 -11.40
C PHE A 35 -2.12 -1.31 -10.67
N ASN A 36 -2.16 -0.99 -9.38
CA ASN A 36 -0.97 -0.94 -8.54
C ASN A 36 -0.44 -2.36 -8.31
N THR A 37 0.87 -2.50 -8.27
CA THR A 37 1.56 -3.78 -7.94
C THR A 37 1.33 -4.23 -6.50
N ASP A 38 0.76 -3.37 -5.65
CA ASP A 38 0.49 -3.64 -4.25
C ASP A 38 -0.97 -4.12 -4.06
N PRO A 39 -1.21 -5.42 -3.79
CA PRO A 39 -2.54 -5.96 -3.61
C PRO A 39 -3.29 -5.38 -2.40
N PHE A 40 -2.59 -4.72 -1.47
CA PHE A 40 -3.18 -4.12 -0.27
C PHE A 40 -3.46 -2.62 -0.40
N ALA A 41 -3.22 -2.02 -1.57
CA ALA A 41 -3.44 -0.59 -1.81
C ALA A 41 -4.86 -0.12 -1.42
N HIS A 42 -5.88 -0.94 -1.69
CA HIS A 42 -7.27 -0.67 -1.33
C HIS A 42 -7.49 -0.68 0.19
N VAL A 43 -6.89 -1.64 0.92
CA VAL A 43 -6.95 -1.73 2.39
C VAL A 43 -6.32 -0.50 3.03
N TYR A 44 -5.16 -0.04 2.51
CA TYR A 44 -4.51 1.15 3.03
C TYR A 44 -5.33 2.43 2.80
N ARG A 45 -5.97 2.53 1.64
CA ARG A 45 -6.87 3.64 1.29
C ARG A 45 -8.11 3.70 2.17
N GLU A 46 -8.70 2.55 2.48
CA GLU A 46 -9.97 2.46 3.24
C GLU A 46 -9.77 2.43 4.75
N GLY A 47 -8.66 1.88 5.23
CA GLY A 47 -8.41 1.69 6.66
C GLY A 47 -7.76 2.90 7.37
N GLU A 48 -7.42 3.97 6.65
CA GLU A 48 -6.53 5.05 7.16
C GLU A 48 -5.18 4.52 7.69
N VAL A 49 -4.81 3.29 7.36
CA VAL A 49 -3.56 2.65 7.76
C VAL A 49 -2.60 2.71 6.60
N MET A 50 -1.34 3.06 6.85
CA MET A 50 -0.28 2.99 5.84
C MET A 50 0.71 1.88 6.15
N THR A 51 1.41 1.40 5.13
CA THR A 51 2.58 0.56 5.35
C THR A 51 3.62 1.30 6.21
N PRO A 52 4.46 0.58 6.98
CA PRO A 52 5.54 1.20 7.76
C PRO A 52 6.45 2.11 6.91
N PHE A 53 6.71 1.73 5.65
CA PHE A 53 7.50 2.54 4.71
C PHE A 53 6.71 3.68 4.08
N GLY A 54 5.38 3.61 4.00
CA GLY A 54 4.50 4.69 3.56
C GLY A 54 4.52 5.87 4.53
N ALA A 55 4.51 5.59 5.84
CA ALA A 55 4.63 6.63 6.87
C ALA A 55 5.97 7.39 6.79
N LEU A 56 7.05 6.65 6.53
CA LEU A 56 8.38 7.25 6.31
C LEU A 56 8.43 8.07 5.01
N GLN A 57 7.76 7.62 3.96
CA GLN A 57 7.66 8.39 2.71
C GLN A 57 6.98 9.75 2.92
N HIS A 58 5.86 9.80 3.63
CA HIS A 58 5.19 11.06 3.96
C HIS A 58 6.08 12.02 4.75
N GLN A 59 6.88 11.50 5.70
CA GLN A 59 7.83 12.33 6.45
C GLN A 59 8.95 12.88 5.57
N ILE A 60 9.46 12.07 4.63
CA ILE A 60 10.47 12.49 3.64
C ILE A 60 9.91 13.61 2.76
N ASP A 61 8.68 13.47 2.26
CA ASP A 61 8.07 14.48 1.39
C ASP A 61 7.80 15.79 2.14
N SER A 62 7.36 15.71 3.40
CA SER A 62 7.26 16.87 4.29
C SER A 62 8.62 17.55 4.53
N ALA A 63 9.68 16.78 4.78
CA ALA A 63 11.03 17.30 4.96
C ALA A 63 11.58 17.95 3.68
N ARG A 64 11.30 17.37 2.51
CA ARG A 64 11.65 17.95 1.20
C ARG A 64 10.94 19.28 0.95
N ASN A 65 9.66 19.38 1.32
CA ASN A 65 8.92 20.64 1.24
C ASN A 65 9.51 21.71 2.17
N ARG A 66 9.87 21.35 3.41
CA ARG A 66 10.59 22.25 4.33
C ARG A 66 11.93 22.68 3.75
N LEU A 67 12.69 21.75 3.16
CA LEU A 67 13.97 22.07 2.53
C LEU A 67 13.80 23.03 1.34
N ALA A 68 12.73 22.89 0.55
CA ALA A 68 12.47 23.79 -0.57
C ALA A 68 12.14 25.22 -0.11
N ALA A 69 11.44 25.36 1.02
CA ALA A 69 11.05 26.65 1.58
C ALA A 69 12.15 27.33 2.43
N GLU A 70 13.13 26.58 2.92
CA GLU A 70 14.17 27.11 3.82
C GLU A 70 15.29 27.82 3.05
N THR A 71 15.65 29.02 3.50
CA THR A 71 16.70 29.85 2.89
C THR A 71 18.01 29.84 3.69
N ASP A 72 17.95 29.51 4.99
CA ASP A 72 19.12 29.48 5.86
C ASP A 72 20.01 28.24 5.55
N PRO A 73 21.27 28.43 5.13
CA PRO A 73 22.18 27.33 4.79
C PRO A 73 22.37 26.29 5.89
N GLU A 74 22.41 26.70 7.15
CA GLU A 74 22.62 25.78 8.28
C GLU A 74 21.37 24.94 8.54
N LYS A 75 20.18 25.55 8.49
CA LYS A 75 18.90 24.82 8.61
C LYS A 75 18.67 23.90 7.41
N ARG A 76 19.04 24.30 6.20
CA ARG A 76 18.98 23.43 5.01
C ARG A 76 19.84 22.19 5.19
N ARG A 77 21.06 22.32 5.73
CA ARG A 77 21.93 21.17 6.04
C ARG A 77 21.32 20.25 7.10
N ALA A 78 20.71 20.81 8.13
CA ALA A 78 20.00 20.03 9.16
C ALA A 78 18.85 19.21 8.54
N ILE A 79 18.02 19.84 7.70
CA ILE A 79 16.91 19.16 7.02
C ILE A 79 17.41 18.10 6.03
N GLN A 80 18.52 18.34 5.33
CA GLN A 80 19.13 17.32 4.45
C GLN A 80 19.62 16.09 5.25
N THR A 81 20.16 16.32 6.45
CA THR A 81 20.58 15.24 7.35
C THR A 81 19.36 14.43 7.83
N GLU A 82 18.27 15.12 8.17
CA GLU A 82 16.99 14.50 8.51
C GLU A 82 16.46 13.62 7.38
N ILE A 83 16.44 14.14 6.15
CA ILE A 83 16.01 13.39 4.95
C ILE A 83 16.85 12.12 4.78
N SER A 84 18.18 12.24 4.90
CA SER A 84 19.10 11.10 4.74
C SER A 84 18.85 10.01 5.80
N ALA A 85 18.56 10.40 7.04
CA ALA A 85 18.22 9.48 8.12
C ALA A 85 16.88 8.77 7.87
N LEU A 86 15.85 9.51 7.41
CA LEU A 86 14.55 8.95 7.05
C LEU A 86 14.64 7.99 5.86
N GLU A 87 15.41 8.33 4.83
CA GLU A 87 15.64 7.47 3.67
C GLU A 87 16.35 6.16 4.05
N THR A 88 17.36 6.24 4.93
CA THR A 88 18.04 5.05 5.47
C THR A 88 17.06 4.15 6.22
N ARG A 89 16.23 4.73 7.09
CA ARG A 89 15.22 3.97 7.86
C ARG A 89 14.21 3.31 6.92
N LYS A 90 13.75 4.04 5.90
CA LYS A 90 12.81 3.50 4.89
C LYS A 90 13.41 2.32 4.15
N ALA A 91 14.69 2.38 3.78
CA ALA A 91 15.36 1.26 3.11
C ALA A 91 15.41 0.00 4.00
N ILE A 92 15.67 0.15 5.30
CA ILE A 92 15.67 -0.97 6.26
C ILE A 92 14.26 -1.58 6.39
N GLU A 93 13.22 -0.76 6.49
CA GLU A 93 11.84 -1.24 6.57
C GLU A 93 11.42 -1.98 5.29
N MET A 94 11.79 -1.46 4.11
CA MET A 94 11.51 -2.14 2.84
C MET A 94 12.24 -3.48 2.71
N GLU A 95 13.50 -3.57 3.16
CA GLU A 95 14.26 -4.82 3.16
C GLU A 95 13.66 -5.83 4.15
N THR A 96 13.23 -5.36 5.33
CA THR A 96 12.53 -6.19 6.32
C THR A 96 11.22 -6.72 5.75
N PHE A 97 10.43 -5.84 5.14
CA PHE A 97 9.18 -6.23 4.48
C PHE A 97 9.45 -7.30 3.44
N ARG A 98 10.36 -7.06 2.48
CA ARG A 98 10.72 -8.02 1.43
C ARG A 98 11.16 -9.40 1.95
N ARG A 99 11.81 -9.46 3.11
CA ARG A 99 12.29 -10.73 3.70
C ARG A 99 11.21 -11.55 4.38
N TYR A 100 10.15 -10.90 4.89
CA TYR A 100 9.15 -11.52 5.75
C TYR A 100 7.72 -11.45 5.22
N SER A 101 7.48 -10.78 4.09
CA SER A 101 6.25 -10.80 3.28
C SER A 101 6.30 -11.89 2.22
#